data_AF-A0A931XP18-F1
#
_entry.id   AF-A0A931XP18-F1
#
_cell.length_a   1.000
_cell.length_b   1.000
_cell.length_c   1.000
_cell.angle_alpha   90.00
_cell.angle_beta   90.00
_cell.angle_gamma   90.00
#
_symmetry.space_group_name_H-M   'P 1'
#
loop_
_entity.id
_entity.type
_entity.pdbx_description
1 polymer ?
#
loop_
_entity_poly.entity_id
_entity_poly.type
_entity_poly.pdbx_seq_one_letter_code
_entity_poly.pdbx_strand_id
1 'polypeptide(L)'
;SYRDELERKFAERGRELAETEKKRAAMAHMIAHDLKNPLLGIKKTLERLEQTPPETNGEHRKKILQDLLGASDLITGMVNEMLDLYRSDFGEIPLSPAPLLIEELIQTSLRILGPEMEEKRLQVLNHSDPPHISVVADKRRLTRLLINLLSNAIKFSPDRGHIHVSASMLEDNKNPGGRYLLLRVEDEGMGIPKEDLPMIFDRFYSRDQGKVETGTGLGLPYCKLVAETHRGRVWAESRNGGGFAVSVLLPINSEQQQEAHGH
;
A
#
# COMPACT_ATOMS: atom_id res chain seq x y z
N SER A 1 27.91 -14.76 -40.33
CA SER A 1 28.91 -13.70 -40.55
C SER A 1 28.92 -12.76 -39.34
N TYR A 2 30.05 -12.11 -39.00
CA TYR A 2 30.11 -11.10 -37.94
C TYR A 2 29.04 -10.00 -38.10
N ARG A 3 28.68 -9.71 -39.35
CA ARG A 3 27.59 -8.80 -39.72
C ARG A 3 26.20 -9.30 -39.27
N ASP A 4 25.92 -10.58 -39.41
CA ASP A 4 24.64 -11.18 -38.98
C ASP A 4 24.51 -11.17 -37.45
N GLU A 5 25.63 -11.36 -36.74
CA GLU A 5 25.67 -11.30 -35.27
C GLU A 5 25.44 -9.86 -34.75
N LEU A 6 26.00 -8.86 -35.44
CA LEU A 6 25.74 -7.44 -35.19
C LEU A 6 24.28 -7.08 -35.46
N GLU A 7 23.73 -7.46 -36.60
CA GLU A 7 22.32 -7.21 -36.96
C GLU A 7 21.37 -7.87 -35.94
N ARG A 8 21.69 -9.08 -35.49
CA ARG A 8 20.92 -9.75 -34.43
C ARG A 8 21.00 -9.00 -33.10
N LYS A 9 22.19 -8.57 -32.65
CA LYS A 9 22.34 -7.77 -31.41
C LYS A 9 21.63 -6.41 -31.49
N PHE A 10 21.67 -5.75 -32.64
CA PHE A 10 20.93 -4.49 -32.86
C PHE A 10 19.41 -4.72 -32.84
N ALA A 11 18.93 -5.79 -33.45
CA ALA A 11 17.52 -6.15 -33.42
C ALA A 11 17.06 -6.55 -32.00
N GLU A 12 17.87 -7.30 -31.26
CA GLU A 12 17.60 -7.65 -29.85
C GLU A 12 17.53 -6.38 -28.98
N ARG A 13 18.52 -5.49 -29.04
CA ARG A 13 18.47 -4.19 -28.32
C ARG A 13 17.30 -3.31 -28.75
N GLY A 14 16.97 -3.29 -30.04
CA GLY A 14 15.83 -2.55 -30.57
C GLY A 14 14.51 -3.05 -29.99
N ARG A 15 14.37 -4.37 -29.84
CA ARG A 15 13.21 -4.99 -29.16
C ARG A 15 13.18 -4.67 -27.68
N GLU A 16 14.31 -4.80 -26.96
CA GLU A 16 14.39 -4.46 -25.53
C GLU A 16 14.02 -2.99 -25.26
N LEU A 17 14.51 -2.06 -26.08
CA LEU A 17 14.16 -0.64 -26.00
C LEU A 17 12.67 -0.42 -26.25
N ALA A 18 12.11 -1.03 -27.31
CA ALA A 18 10.70 -0.91 -27.63
C ALA A 18 9.80 -1.50 -26.54
N GLU A 19 10.18 -2.64 -25.95
CA GLU A 19 9.48 -3.24 -24.82
C GLU A 19 9.54 -2.35 -23.58
N THR A 20 10.70 -1.74 -23.31
CA THR A 20 10.88 -0.82 -22.18
C THR A 20 10.01 0.44 -22.34
N GLU A 21 10.01 1.04 -23.53
CA GLU A 21 9.17 2.20 -23.84
C GLU A 21 7.67 1.87 -23.80
N LYS A 22 7.27 0.70 -24.32
CA LYS A 22 5.88 0.23 -24.22
C LYS A 22 5.44 0.05 -22.77
N LYS A 23 6.31 -0.53 -21.93
CA LYS A 23 6.05 -0.64 -20.48
C LYS A 23 5.92 0.75 -19.86
N ARG A 24 6.84 1.69 -20.12
CA ARG A 24 6.74 3.08 -19.62
C ARG A 24 5.45 3.80 -20.02
N ALA A 25 5.03 3.67 -21.28
CA ALA A 25 3.81 4.29 -21.77
C ALA A 25 2.56 3.70 -21.08
N ALA A 26 2.50 2.38 -20.92
CA ALA A 26 1.44 1.71 -20.17
C ALA A 26 1.40 2.17 -18.70
N MET A 27 2.56 2.35 -18.07
CA MET A 27 2.67 2.88 -16.70
C MET A 27 2.09 4.29 -16.59
N ALA A 28 2.48 5.21 -17.49
CA ALA A 28 1.98 6.57 -17.47
C ALA A 28 0.45 6.61 -17.58
N HIS A 29 -0.11 5.74 -18.42
CA HIS A 29 -1.56 5.60 -18.56
C HIS A 29 -2.23 5.05 -17.30
N MET A 30 -1.67 4.02 -16.66
CA MET A 30 -2.19 3.46 -15.41
C MET A 30 -2.10 4.46 -14.25
N ILE A 31 -1.00 5.21 -14.15
CA ILE A 31 -0.82 6.28 -13.15
C ILE A 31 -1.88 7.35 -13.32
N ALA A 32 -2.11 7.82 -14.56
CA ALA A 32 -3.14 8.80 -14.84
C ALA A 32 -4.53 8.29 -14.45
N HIS A 33 -4.81 7.00 -14.69
CA HIS A 33 -6.07 6.37 -14.31
C HIS A 33 -6.28 6.33 -12.79
N ASP A 34 -5.29 5.83 -12.03
CA ASP A 34 -5.42 5.71 -10.58
C ASP A 34 -5.51 7.09 -9.90
N LEU A 35 -4.89 8.13 -10.46
CA LEU A 35 -5.05 9.51 -9.98
C LEU A 35 -6.42 10.10 -10.35
N LYS A 36 -7.00 9.71 -11.49
CA LYS A 36 -8.30 10.21 -11.96
C LYS A 36 -9.43 9.82 -11.00
N ASN A 37 -9.39 8.62 -10.43
CA ASN A 37 -10.44 8.15 -9.51
C ASN A 37 -10.61 9.01 -8.24
N PRO A 38 -9.58 9.24 -7.40
CA PRO A 38 -9.71 10.11 -6.24
C PRO A 38 -9.99 11.57 -6.63
N LEU A 39 -9.50 12.05 -7.78
CA LEU A 39 -9.86 13.38 -8.31
C LEU A 39 -11.34 13.50 -8.67
N LEU A 40 -11.93 12.47 -9.28
CA LEU A 40 -13.37 12.41 -9.53
C LEU A 40 -14.16 12.34 -8.22
N GLY A 41 -13.63 11.63 -7.21
CA GLY A 41 -14.19 11.62 -5.85
C GLY A 41 -14.22 13.03 -5.24
N ILE A 42 -13.09 13.75 -5.27
CA ILE A 42 -12.98 15.15 -4.83
C ILE A 42 -14.02 16.01 -5.55
N LYS A 43 -14.10 15.90 -6.88
CA LYS A 43 -15.06 16.67 -7.68
C LYS A 43 -16.51 16.43 -7.25
N LYS A 44 -16.92 15.17 -7.11
CA LYS A 44 -18.28 14.81 -6.66
C LYS A 44 -18.58 15.32 -5.24
N THR A 45 -17.58 15.28 -4.35
CA THR A 45 -17.72 15.78 -2.98
C THR A 45 -17.83 17.30 -2.95
N LEU A 46 -17.10 18.03 -3.80
CA LEU A 46 -17.25 19.47 -3.98
C LEU A 46 -18.62 19.85 -4.58
N GLU A 47 -19.09 19.13 -5.60
CA GLU A 47 -20.45 19.31 -6.18
C GLU A 47 -21.53 19.11 -5.11
N ARG A 48 -21.36 18.13 -4.22
CA ARG A 48 -22.24 17.89 -3.07
C ARG A 48 -22.20 19.03 -2.07
N LEU A 49 -21.01 19.57 -1.78
CA LEU A 49 -20.85 20.72 -0.89
C LEU A 49 -21.56 21.97 -1.44
N GLU A 50 -21.44 22.22 -2.74
CA GLU A 50 -22.11 23.33 -3.42
C GLU A 50 -23.64 23.23 -3.33
N GLN A 51 -24.18 22.02 -3.43
CA GLN A 51 -25.62 21.75 -3.30
C GLN A 51 -26.11 21.74 -1.85
N THR A 52 -25.20 21.79 -0.86
CA THR A 52 -25.55 21.73 0.57
C THR A 52 -25.92 23.13 1.10
N PRO A 53 -27.18 23.37 1.52
CA PRO A 53 -27.61 24.68 2.01
C PRO A 53 -26.73 25.22 3.16
N PRO A 54 -26.57 26.56 3.28
CA PRO A 54 -25.88 27.21 4.40
C PRO A 54 -26.37 26.78 5.78
N GLU A 55 -27.68 26.52 5.88
CA GLU A 55 -28.41 26.13 7.09
C GLU A 55 -28.11 24.69 7.56
N THR A 56 -27.40 23.90 6.76
CA THR A 56 -27.14 22.49 7.05
C THR A 56 -26.20 22.36 8.26
N ASN A 57 -26.56 21.50 9.23
CA ASN A 57 -25.80 21.20 10.46
C ASN A 57 -24.29 21.18 10.19
N GLY A 58 -23.51 21.96 10.96
CA GLY A 58 -22.06 22.10 10.81
C GLY A 58 -21.30 20.76 10.80
N GLU A 59 -21.87 19.72 11.43
CA GLU A 59 -21.33 18.36 11.37
C GLU A 59 -21.31 17.75 9.97
N HIS A 60 -22.34 18.00 9.15
CA HIS A 60 -22.39 17.48 7.78
C HIS A 60 -21.30 18.11 6.90
N ARG A 61 -21.13 19.44 7.01
CA ARG A 61 -20.05 20.17 6.33
C ARG A 61 -18.68 19.69 6.79
N LYS A 62 -18.51 19.46 8.10
CA LYS A 62 -17.27 18.91 8.66
C LYS A 62 -16.93 17.55 8.07
N LYS A 63 -17.93 16.65 7.91
CA LYS A 63 -17.73 15.34 7.27
C LYS A 63 -17.29 15.49 5.80
N ILE A 64 -17.95 16.34 5.03
CA ILE A 64 -17.57 16.62 3.62
C ILE A 64 -16.13 17.14 3.51
N LEU A 65 -15.71 18.05 4.40
CA LEU A 65 -14.34 18.56 4.42
C LEU A 65 -13.32 17.48 4.79
N GLN A 66 -13.67 16.57 5.72
CA GLN A 66 -12.83 15.44 6.07
C GLN A 66 -12.67 14.46 4.90
N ASP A 67 -13.74 14.19 4.14
CA ASP A 67 -13.69 13.34 2.95
C ASP A 67 -12.77 13.96 1.87
N LEU A 68 -12.83 15.28 1.67
CA LEU A 68 -11.95 16.01 0.75
C LEU A 68 -10.48 15.93 1.16
N LEU A 69 -10.19 16.13 2.45
CA LEU A 69 -8.84 16.02 2.99
C LEU A 69 -8.30 14.59 2.81
N GLY A 70 -9.10 13.57 3.13
CA GLY A 70 -8.71 12.17 2.94
C GLY A 70 -8.40 11.83 1.48
N ALA A 71 -9.21 12.31 0.54
CA ALA A 71 -8.94 12.10 -0.89
C ALA A 71 -7.68 12.84 -1.37
N SER A 72 -7.41 14.04 -0.85
CA SER A 72 -6.17 14.77 -1.12
C SER A 72 -4.93 14.06 -0.55
N ASP A 73 -5.04 13.49 0.65
CA ASP A 73 -3.98 12.71 1.28
C ASP A 73 -3.68 11.43 0.51
N LEU A 74 -4.72 10.76 -0.04
CA LEU A 74 -4.55 9.61 -0.92
C LEU A 74 -3.74 9.95 -2.18
N ILE A 75 -4.10 11.04 -2.87
CA ILE A 75 -3.38 11.52 -4.07
C ILE A 75 -1.93 11.86 -3.72
N THR A 76 -1.72 12.61 -2.65
CA THR A 76 -0.38 13.01 -2.20
C THR A 76 0.45 11.78 -1.83
N GLY A 77 -0.17 10.79 -1.18
CA GLY A 77 0.44 9.50 -0.87
C GLY A 77 0.87 8.73 -2.11
N MET A 78 0.02 8.67 -3.14
CA MET A 78 0.32 8.01 -4.42
C MET A 78 1.50 8.67 -5.15
N VAL A 79 1.53 10.01 -5.21
CA VAL A 79 2.64 10.75 -5.83
C VAL A 79 3.95 10.47 -5.07
N ASN A 80 3.92 10.52 -3.75
CA ASN A 80 5.10 10.23 -2.93
C ASN A 80 5.57 8.77 -3.07
N GLU A 81 4.65 7.82 -3.18
CA GLU A 81 4.96 6.41 -3.45
C GLU A 81 5.70 6.25 -4.78
N MET A 82 5.26 6.92 -5.84
CA MET A 82 5.95 6.90 -7.13
C MET A 82 7.35 7.51 -7.05
N LEU A 83 7.49 8.64 -6.34
CA LEU A 83 8.78 9.28 -6.12
C LEU A 83 9.72 8.40 -5.29
N ASP A 84 9.20 7.74 -4.26
CA ASP A 84 9.97 6.81 -3.42
C ASP A 84 10.45 5.60 -4.26
N LEU A 85 9.57 4.99 -5.05
CA LEU A 85 9.94 3.90 -5.98
C LEU A 85 11.02 4.33 -6.97
N TYR A 86 10.87 5.51 -7.58
CA TYR A 86 11.88 6.04 -8.50
C TYR A 86 13.22 6.31 -7.79
N ARG A 87 13.19 6.90 -6.59
CA ARG A 87 14.41 7.18 -5.81
C ARG A 87 15.16 5.90 -5.43
N SER A 88 14.45 4.81 -5.14
CA SER A 88 15.09 3.53 -4.80
C SER A 88 15.98 2.96 -5.91
N ASP A 89 15.78 3.38 -7.17
CA ASP A 89 16.64 2.95 -8.28
C ASP A 89 18.02 3.62 -8.24
N PHE A 90 18.16 4.73 -7.50
CA PHE A 90 19.38 5.54 -7.43
C PHE A 90 20.08 5.47 -6.07
N GLY A 91 19.51 4.78 -5.08
CA GLY A 91 20.12 4.60 -3.77
C GLY A 91 19.12 4.35 -2.64
N GLU A 92 19.65 4.33 -1.40
CA GLU A 92 18.84 4.16 -0.21
C GLU A 92 17.91 5.35 0.03
N ILE A 93 16.69 5.06 0.49
CA ILE A 93 15.73 6.07 0.85
C ILE A 93 15.86 6.39 2.34
N PRO A 94 16.09 7.66 2.73
CA PRO A 94 16.17 8.01 4.13
C PRO A 94 14.82 7.80 4.83
N LEU A 95 14.87 7.17 6.01
CA LEU A 95 13.75 7.05 6.94
C LEU A 95 13.72 8.26 7.87
N SER A 96 12.51 8.67 8.24
CA SER A 96 12.29 9.63 9.33
C SER A 96 11.60 8.90 10.51
N PRO A 97 12.33 8.07 11.27
CA PRO A 97 11.75 7.28 12.34
C PRO A 97 11.25 8.15 13.50
N ALA A 98 10.07 7.84 14.03
CA ALA A 98 9.51 8.46 15.22
C ALA A 98 8.69 7.43 16.02
N PRO A 99 8.46 7.65 17.32
CA PRO A 99 7.52 6.84 18.10
C PRO A 99 6.14 6.80 17.46
N LEU A 100 5.58 5.60 17.36
CA LEU A 100 4.32 5.32 16.68
C LEU A 100 3.56 4.23 17.44
N LEU A 101 2.30 4.53 17.75
CA LEU A 101 1.32 3.54 18.19
C LEU A 101 0.72 2.86 16.96
N ILE A 102 0.85 1.53 16.89
CA ILE A 102 0.34 0.74 15.76
C ILE A 102 -1.18 0.77 15.66
N GLU A 103 -1.87 0.90 16.79
CA GLU A 103 -3.32 1.09 16.81
C GLU A 103 -3.73 2.37 16.07
N GLU A 104 -3.05 3.50 16.32
CA GLU A 104 -3.32 4.76 15.63
C GLU A 104 -3.04 4.66 14.13
N LEU A 105 -1.98 3.93 13.76
CA LEU A 105 -1.62 3.66 12.37
C LEU A 105 -2.76 2.92 11.64
N ILE A 106 -3.27 1.85 12.27
CA ILE A 106 -4.38 1.04 11.72
C ILE A 106 -5.65 1.89 11.63
N GLN A 107 -6.03 2.57 12.71
CA GLN A 107 -7.23 3.42 12.73
C GLN A 107 -7.17 4.54 11.68
N THR A 108 -6.01 5.17 11.49
CA THR A 108 -5.82 6.21 10.47
C THR A 108 -6.03 5.64 9.07
N SER A 109 -5.43 4.48 8.79
CA SER A 109 -5.54 3.82 7.48
C SER A 109 -6.98 3.37 7.18
N LEU A 110 -7.67 2.81 8.18
CA LEU A 110 -9.07 2.41 8.06
C LEU A 110 -10.00 3.61 7.86
N ARG A 111 -9.75 4.75 8.52
CA ARG A 111 -10.54 5.97 8.35
C ARG A 111 -10.45 6.50 6.92
N ILE A 112 -9.25 6.51 6.35
CA ILE A 112 -9.01 6.97 4.97
C ILE A 112 -9.78 6.12 3.97
N LEU A 113 -9.84 4.80 4.18
CA LEU A 113 -10.52 3.85 3.29
C LEU A 113 -11.98 3.58 3.67
N GLY A 114 -12.50 4.29 4.69
CA GLY A 114 -13.86 4.14 5.20
C GLY A 114 -14.94 4.19 4.11
N PRO A 115 -14.93 5.19 3.21
CA PRO A 115 -15.92 5.29 2.14
C PRO A 115 -15.96 4.07 1.21
N GLU A 116 -14.80 3.53 0.83
CA GLU A 116 -14.71 2.34 -0.05
C GLU A 116 -15.20 1.07 0.67
N MET A 117 -14.90 0.95 1.96
CA MET A 117 -15.41 -0.15 2.80
C MET A 117 -16.92 -0.08 2.99
N GLU A 118 -17.47 1.12 3.22
CA GLU A 118 -18.91 1.35 3.36
C GLU A 118 -19.66 1.00 2.07
N GLU A 119 -19.12 1.37 0.91
CA GLU A 119 -19.70 1.04 -0.40
C GLU A 119 -19.87 -0.47 -0.60
N LYS A 120 -18.83 -1.25 -0.27
CA LYS A 120 -18.86 -2.72 -0.31
C LYS A 120 -19.46 -3.39 0.93
N ARG A 121 -19.85 -2.61 1.94
CA ARG A 121 -20.38 -3.09 3.23
C ARG A 121 -19.46 -4.08 3.95
N LEU A 122 -18.15 -3.86 3.85
CA LEU A 122 -17.14 -4.73 4.45
C LEU A 122 -17.07 -4.53 5.97
N GLN A 123 -16.73 -5.60 6.68
CA GLN A 123 -16.44 -5.54 8.12
C GLN A 123 -14.94 -5.74 8.38
N VAL A 124 -14.38 -4.95 9.30
CA VAL A 124 -12.96 -5.04 9.65
C VAL A 124 -12.81 -5.67 11.02
N LEU A 125 -12.06 -6.77 11.07
CA LEU A 125 -11.68 -7.46 12.28
C LEU A 125 -10.24 -7.06 12.62
N ASN A 126 -10.08 -6.13 13.57
CA ASN A 126 -8.79 -5.66 14.03
C ASN A 126 -8.37 -6.37 15.32
N HIS A 127 -7.19 -6.99 15.32
CA HIS A 127 -6.64 -7.66 16.49
C HIS A 127 -5.15 -7.34 16.68
N SER A 128 -4.77 -6.81 17.85
CA SER A 128 -3.36 -6.57 18.19
C SER A 128 -2.97 -7.34 19.44
N ASP A 129 -1.80 -7.98 19.42
CA ASP A 129 -1.25 -8.73 20.55
C ASP A 129 0.26 -8.45 20.74
N PRO A 130 0.69 -7.81 21.83
CA PRO A 130 -0.13 -7.28 22.92
C PRO A 130 -1.01 -6.09 22.46
N PRO A 131 -2.02 -5.69 23.24
CA PRO A 131 -2.71 -4.42 23.00
C PRO A 131 -1.71 -3.24 23.14
N HIS A 132 -1.91 -2.19 22.32
CA HIS A 132 -1.12 -0.95 22.32
C HIS A 132 0.38 -1.12 22.00
N ILE A 133 0.70 -1.79 20.88
CA ILE A 133 2.07 -1.91 20.38
C ILE A 133 2.64 -0.53 20.01
N SER A 134 3.78 -0.19 20.60
CA SER A 134 4.56 1.02 20.30
C SER A 134 5.89 0.67 19.65
N VAL A 135 6.22 1.32 18.54
CA VAL A 135 7.44 1.11 17.76
C VAL A 135 8.06 2.45 17.35
N VAL A 136 9.33 2.43 16.96
CA VAL A 136 9.98 3.58 16.31
C VAL A 136 10.13 3.26 14.83
N ALA A 137 9.40 3.98 13.98
CA ALA A 137 9.37 3.73 12.54
C ALA A 137 8.92 4.98 11.77
N ASP A 138 9.06 4.96 10.44
CA ASP A 138 8.57 6.07 9.60
C ASP A 138 7.04 5.97 9.44
N LYS A 139 6.32 6.76 10.25
CA LYS A 139 4.85 6.80 10.27
C LYS A 139 4.24 7.04 8.89
N ARG A 140 4.84 7.92 8.08
CA ARG A 140 4.31 8.28 6.75
C ARG A 140 4.36 7.07 5.82
N ARG A 141 5.51 6.39 5.78
CA ARG A 141 5.72 5.21 4.93
C ARG A 141 4.88 4.02 5.38
N LEU A 142 4.81 3.77 6.68
CA LEU A 142 3.98 2.68 7.22
C LEU A 142 2.48 2.93 6.99
N THR A 143 2.01 4.17 7.13
CA THR A 143 0.61 4.51 6.84
C THR A 143 0.29 4.18 5.39
N ARG A 144 1.18 4.57 4.47
CA ARG A 144 0.99 4.32 3.04
C ARG A 144 1.07 2.83 2.70
N LEU A 145 2.02 2.09 3.29
CA LEU A 145 2.09 0.64 3.16
C LEU A 145 0.78 -0.01 3.59
N LEU A 146 0.22 0.38 4.75
CA LEU A 146 -1.01 -0.22 5.26
C LEU A 146 -2.23 0.14 4.40
N ILE A 147 -2.31 1.37 3.91
CA ILE A 147 -3.34 1.79 2.93
C ILE A 147 -3.26 0.93 1.67
N ASN A 148 -2.07 0.66 1.14
CA ASN A 148 -1.92 -0.18 -0.06
C ASN A 148 -2.36 -1.62 0.18
N LEU A 149 -2.04 -2.20 1.34
CA LEU A 149 -2.50 -3.55 1.70
C LEU A 149 -4.02 -3.60 1.88
N LEU A 150 -4.58 -2.65 2.61
CA LEU A 150 -6.02 -2.56 2.86
C LEU A 150 -6.82 -2.28 1.59
N SER A 151 -6.37 -1.36 0.73
CA SER A 151 -7.03 -1.05 -0.54
C SER A 151 -7.08 -2.28 -1.44
N ASN A 152 -6.00 -3.07 -1.51
CA ASN A 152 -6.01 -4.35 -2.20
C ASN A 152 -7.02 -5.33 -1.58
N ALA A 153 -7.04 -5.45 -0.25
CA ALA A 153 -8.00 -6.31 0.44
C ALA A 153 -9.46 -5.91 0.15
N ILE A 154 -9.78 -4.60 0.19
CA ILE A 154 -11.11 -4.06 -0.12
C ILE A 154 -11.50 -4.36 -1.56
N LYS A 155 -10.58 -4.11 -2.49
CA LYS A 155 -10.80 -4.30 -3.92
C LYS A 155 -11.15 -5.74 -4.27
N PHE A 156 -10.42 -6.70 -3.71
CA PHE A 156 -10.58 -8.12 -4.07
C PHE A 156 -11.51 -8.90 -3.14
N SER A 157 -11.92 -8.32 -2.01
CA SER A 157 -12.95 -8.91 -1.15
C SER A 157 -14.33 -8.87 -1.81
N PRO A 158 -15.15 -9.91 -1.60
CA PRO A 158 -16.55 -9.90 -1.98
C PRO A 158 -17.32 -8.86 -1.15
N ASP A 159 -18.42 -8.35 -1.70
CA ASP A 159 -19.33 -7.48 -0.97
C ASP A 159 -19.81 -8.17 0.32
N ARG A 160 -19.88 -7.42 1.42
CA ARG A 160 -20.25 -7.90 2.76
C ARG A 160 -19.30 -8.96 3.35
N GLY A 161 -18.08 -9.09 2.83
CA GLY A 161 -17.03 -9.91 3.42
C GLY A 161 -16.31 -9.25 4.60
N HIS A 162 -15.28 -9.94 5.09
CA HIS A 162 -14.43 -9.48 6.18
C HIS A 162 -13.00 -9.21 5.71
N ILE A 163 -12.40 -8.18 6.28
CA ILE A 163 -10.96 -7.93 6.21
C ILE A 163 -10.41 -8.09 7.61
N HIS A 164 -9.38 -8.92 7.78
CA HIS A 164 -8.68 -9.05 9.04
C HIS A 164 -7.42 -8.20 9.00
N VAL A 165 -7.22 -7.37 10.01
CA VAL A 165 -5.98 -6.63 10.22
C VAL A 165 -5.44 -7.05 11.57
N SER A 166 -4.18 -7.45 11.61
CA SER A 166 -3.54 -7.77 12.88
C SER A 166 -2.14 -7.25 13.00
N ALA A 167 -1.75 -7.00 14.25
CA ALA A 167 -0.41 -6.62 14.64
C ALA A 167 0.06 -7.50 15.80
N SER A 168 1.24 -8.10 15.68
CA SER A 168 1.80 -8.95 16.73
C SER A 168 3.26 -8.61 17.00
N MET A 169 3.65 -8.63 18.28
CA MET A 169 5.05 -8.58 18.66
C MET A 169 5.62 -9.99 18.70
N LEU A 170 6.68 -10.23 17.92
CA LEU A 170 7.40 -11.50 17.88
C LEU A 170 8.79 -11.33 18.49
N GLU A 171 9.23 -12.34 19.23
CA GLU A 171 10.60 -12.44 19.73
C GLU A 171 11.42 -13.36 18.83
N ASP A 172 12.69 -13.02 18.65
CA ASP A 172 13.63 -13.88 17.92
C ASP A 172 14.33 -14.84 18.87
N ASN A 173 13.88 -16.09 18.82
CA ASN A 173 14.44 -17.19 19.60
C ASN A 173 15.95 -17.39 19.36
N LYS A 174 16.51 -16.90 18.24
CA LYS A 174 17.94 -17.01 17.93
C LYS A 174 18.76 -15.80 18.35
N ASN A 175 18.12 -14.66 18.59
CA ASN A 175 18.78 -13.42 19.02
C ASN A 175 18.05 -12.84 20.24
N PRO A 176 18.47 -13.21 21.46
CA PRO A 176 17.87 -12.70 22.69
C PRO A 176 17.90 -11.16 22.72
N GLY A 177 16.72 -10.53 22.65
CA GLY A 177 16.57 -9.07 22.55
C GLY A 177 16.10 -8.56 21.17
N GLY A 178 16.14 -9.42 20.14
CA GLY A 178 15.53 -9.16 18.84
C GLY A 178 14.01 -9.22 18.95
N ARG A 179 13.35 -8.08 18.70
CA ARG A 179 11.89 -7.98 18.64
C ARG A 179 11.47 -7.58 17.24
N TYR A 180 10.33 -8.08 16.79
CA TYR A 180 9.78 -7.80 15.48
C TYR A 180 8.32 -7.44 15.59
N LEU A 181 7.89 -6.47 14.80
CA LEU A 181 6.49 -6.20 14.55
C LEU A 181 6.05 -7.02 13.33
N LEU A 182 5.05 -7.87 13.49
CA LEU A 182 4.34 -8.50 12.40
C LEU A 182 3.03 -7.75 12.15
N LEU A 183 2.91 -7.06 11.02
CA LEU A 183 1.64 -6.55 10.51
C LEU A 183 1.08 -7.53 9.49
N ARG A 184 -0.20 -7.86 9.58
CA ARG A 184 -0.85 -8.82 8.67
C ARG A 184 -2.21 -8.29 8.24
N VAL A 185 -2.47 -8.34 6.93
CA VAL A 185 -3.76 -7.98 6.33
C VAL A 185 -4.27 -9.18 5.54
N GLU A 186 -5.51 -9.57 5.79
CA GLU A 186 -6.13 -10.74 5.19
C GLU A 186 -7.49 -10.39 4.59
N ASP A 187 -7.75 -10.90 3.39
CA ASP A 187 -9.03 -10.78 2.70
C ASP A 187 -9.70 -12.15 2.49
N GLU A 188 -10.99 -12.12 2.14
CA GLU A 188 -11.81 -13.29 1.78
C GLU A 188 -12.06 -13.35 0.26
N GLY A 189 -11.17 -12.78 -0.54
CA GLY A 189 -11.30 -12.66 -1.98
C GLY A 189 -11.04 -13.96 -2.75
N MET A 190 -10.88 -13.83 -4.07
CA MET A 190 -10.60 -14.97 -4.96
C MET A 190 -9.21 -15.62 -4.75
N GLY A 191 -8.36 -15.00 -3.93
CA GLY A 191 -6.98 -15.41 -3.71
C GLY A 191 -6.06 -15.14 -4.91
N ILE A 192 -4.80 -15.50 -4.73
CA ILE A 192 -3.75 -15.34 -5.74
C ILE A 192 -3.23 -16.74 -6.12
N PRO A 193 -3.15 -17.10 -7.41
CA PRO A 193 -2.52 -18.34 -7.86
C PRO A 193 -1.10 -18.47 -7.34
N LYS A 194 -0.67 -19.69 -7.02
CA LYS A 194 0.67 -19.92 -6.45
C LYS A 194 1.78 -19.48 -7.39
N GLU A 195 1.58 -19.61 -8.70
CA GLU A 195 2.55 -19.16 -9.70
C GLU A 195 2.75 -17.64 -9.72
N ASP A 196 1.74 -16.88 -9.32
CA ASP A 196 1.76 -15.41 -9.35
C ASP A 196 2.38 -14.81 -8.10
N LEU A 197 2.34 -15.52 -6.96
CA LEU A 197 2.83 -15.05 -5.65
C LEU A 197 4.25 -14.46 -5.66
N PRO A 198 5.24 -15.02 -6.38
CA PRO A 198 6.59 -14.44 -6.43
C PRO A 198 6.64 -13.09 -7.14
N MET A 199 5.71 -12.85 -8.09
CA MET A 199 5.73 -11.69 -8.98
C MET A 199 4.86 -10.53 -8.49
N ILE A 200 3.95 -10.74 -7.53
CA ILE A 200 3.02 -9.68 -7.10
C ILE A 200 3.69 -8.46 -6.46
N PHE A 201 4.95 -8.60 -6.02
CA PHE A 201 5.77 -7.51 -5.51
C PHE A 201 6.66 -6.87 -6.57
N ASP A 202 6.63 -7.36 -7.80
CA ASP A 202 7.35 -6.77 -8.92
C ASP A 202 6.60 -5.54 -9.43
N ARG A 203 7.35 -4.49 -9.75
CA ARG A 203 6.78 -3.25 -10.24
C ARG A 203 5.97 -3.51 -11.51
N PHE A 204 4.76 -2.96 -11.54
CA PHE A 204 3.87 -3.02 -12.69
C PHE A 204 3.32 -4.42 -12.98
N TYR A 205 3.51 -5.37 -12.08
CA TYR A 205 2.85 -6.66 -12.18
C TYR A 205 1.35 -6.48 -11.95
N SER A 206 0.55 -6.95 -12.91
CA SER A 206 -0.89 -7.10 -12.79
C SER A 206 -1.31 -8.34 -13.57
N ARG A 207 -2.11 -9.19 -12.94
CA ARG A 207 -2.59 -10.45 -13.53
C ARG A 207 -3.50 -10.21 -14.74
N ASP A 208 -4.32 -9.17 -14.69
CA ASP A 208 -5.27 -8.80 -15.75
C ASP A 208 -4.72 -7.61 -16.56
N GLN A 209 -3.58 -7.80 -17.23
CA GLN A 209 -3.02 -6.78 -18.13
C GLN A 209 -4.10 -6.30 -19.12
N GLY A 210 -4.54 -5.06 -18.98
CA GLY A 210 -5.54 -4.43 -19.87
C GLY A 210 -6.93 -4.22 -19.28
N LYS A 211 -7.25 -4.72 -18.07
CA LYS A 211 -8.48 -4.31 -17.37
C LYS A 211 -8.22 -3.05 -16.55
N VAL A 212 -8.97 -2.01 -16.88
CA VAL A 212 -8.94 -0.66 -16.26
C VAL A 212 -9.11 -0.72 -14.73
N GLU A 213 -9.82 -1.73 -14.22
CA GLU A 213 -10.08 -1.90 -12.79
C GLU A 213 -8.88 -2.40 -11.99
N THR A 214 -7.77 -2.85 -12.59
CA THR A 214 -6.70 -3.58 -11.87
C THR A 214 -5.64 -2.73 -11.17
N GLY A 215 -5.67 -1.40 -11.29
CA GLY A 215 -4.75 -0.49 -10.59
C GLY A 215 -3.33 -0.52 -11.16
N THR A 216 -2.46 0.39 -10.72
CA THR A 216 -1.09 0.64 -11.24
C THR A 216 -0.09 -0.51 -11.09
N GLY A 217 -0.36 -1.50 -10.23
CA GLY A 217 0.62 -2.52 -9.87
C GLY A 217 1.84 -1.96 -9.14
N LEU A 218 1.70 -0.80 -8.47
CA LEU A 218 2.76 -0.15 -7.70
C LEU A 218 2.60 -0.33 -6.18
N GLY A 219 1.37 -0.59 -5.72
CA GLY A 219 1.06 -0.67 -4.29
C GLY A 219 1.88 -1.72 -3.52
N LEU A 220 1.87 -2.97 -3.99
CA LEU A 220 2.64 -4.06 -3.38
C LEU A 220 4.16 -3.90 -3.53
N PRO A 221 4.69 -3.47 -4.69
CA PRO A 221 6.11 -3.07 -4.79
C PRO A 221 6.50 -1.98 -3.79
N TYR A 222 5.64 -1.00 -3.53
CA TYR A 222 5.88 -0.01 -2.49
C TYR A 222 5.89 -0.63 -1.09
N CYS A 223 4.99 -1.57 -0.79
CA CYS A 223 5.01 -2.31 0.47
C CYS A 223 6.35 -3.06 0.65
N LYS A 224 6.86 -3.68 -0.41
CA LYS A 224 8.19 -4.33 -0.41
C LYS A 224 9.31 -3.34 -0.15
N LEU A 225 9.33 -2.23 -0.88
CA LEU A 225 10.30 -1.16 -0.68
C LEU A 225 10.30 -0.66 0.77
N VAL A 226 9.13 -0.37 1.35
CA VAL A 226 9.02 0.13 2.73
C VAL A 226 9.48 -0.92 3.74
N ALA A 227 9.11 -2.19 3.56
CA ALA A 227 9.57 -3.27 4.42
C ALA A 227 11.09 -3.39 4.38
N GLU A 228 11.69 -3.46 3.19
CA GLU A 228 13.14 -3.57 2.98
C GLU A 228 13.90 -2.35 3.52
N THR A 229 13.37 -1.14 3.33
CA THR A 229 13.97 0.10 3.88
C THR A 229 14.00 0.07 5.41
N HIS A 230 13.00 -0.56 6.05
CA HIS A 230 12.99 -0.81 7.50
C HIS A 230 13.77 -2.08 7.89
N ARG A 231 14.57 -2.66 6.99
CA ARG A 231 15.31 -3.93 7.19
C ARG A 231 14.40 -5.12 7.52
N GLY A 232 13.14 -5.01 7.14
CA GLY A 232 12.12 -6.03 7.28
C GLY A 232 11.93 -6.83 6.01
N ARG A 233 10.80 -7.51 5.95
CA ARG A 233 10.41 -8.37 4.83
C ARG A 233 8.89 -8.41 4.69
N VAL A 234 8.43 -8.52 3.45
CA VAL A 234 7.00 -8.69 3.12
C VAL A 234 6.83 -10.00 2.37
N TRP A 235 5.73 -10.70 2.62
CA TRP A 235 5.36 -11.90 1.88
C TRP A 235 3.86 -12.11 1.85
N ALA A 236 3.47 -13.15 1.15
CA ALA A 236 2.21 -13.34 0.50
C ALA A 236 1.81 -14.82 0.61
N GLU A 237 0.66 -15.13 1.21
CA GLU A 237 0.20 -16.51 1.39
C GLU A 237 -1.29 -16.66 1.09
N SER A 238 -1.66 -17.73 0.38
CA SER A 238 -3.07 -18.09 0.22
C SER A 238 -3.67 -18.52 1.56
N ARG A 239 -4.93 -18.18 1.82
CA ARG A 239 -5.63 -18.59 3.04
C ARG A 239 -6.37 -19.91 2.84
N ASN A 240 -6.51 -20.66 3.94
CA ASN A 240 -7.39 -21.82 3.98
C ASN A 240 -8.86 -21.33 3.89
N GLY A 241 -9.60 -21.80 2.89
CA GLY A 241 -11.00 -21.40 2.67
C GLY A 241 -11.20 -20.30 1.61
N GLY A 242 -10.13 -19.83 0.97
CA GLY A 242 -10.19 -18.75 -0.03
C GLY A 242 -9.64 -17.42 0.51
N GLY A 243 -9.28 -16.52 -0.39
CA GLY A 243 -8.63 -15.26 -0.07
C GLY A 243 -7.12 -15.38 0.10
N PHE A 244 -6.53 -14.31 0.61
CA PHE A 244 -5.09 -14.14 0.65
C PHE A 244 -4.66 -13.26 1.84
N ALA A 245 -3.42 -13.46 2.28
CA ALA A 245 -2.81 -12.77 3.40
C ALA A 245 -1.49 -12.13 2.97
N VAL A 246 -1.32 -10.84 3.24
CA VAL A 246 -0.04 -10.15 3.15
C VAL A 246 0.48 -9.91 4.55
N SER A 247 1.73 -10.32 4.78
CA SER A 247 2.41 -10.15 6.05
C SER A 247 3.66 -9.29 5.87
N VAL A 248 3.87 -8.35 6.78
CA VAL A 248 5.02 -7.44 6.83
C VAL A 248 5.68 -7.61 8.20
N LEU A 249 6.92 -8.06 8.21
CA LEU A 249 7.73 -8.22 9.42
C LEU A 249 8.80 -7.14 9.46
N LEU A 250 8.79 -6.31 10.50
CA LEU A 250 9.75 -5.23 10.70
C LEU A 250 10.56 -5.47 11.98
N PRO A 251 11.90 -5.43 11.94
CA PRO A 251 12.71 -5.45 13.15
C PRO A 251 12.47 -4.18 13.97
N ILE A 252 12.31 -4.34 15.28
CA ILE A 252 12.13 -3.24 16.23
C ILE A 252 13.43 -3.11 17.04
N ASN A 253 14.27 -2.15 16.66
CA ASN A 253 15.53 -1.91 17.37
C ASN A 253 15.27 -1.25 18.73
N SER A 254 15.81 -1.83 19.78
CA SER A 254 15.77 -1.30 21.15
C SER A 254 16.55 0.01 21.30
N GLU A 255 17.63 0.22 20.54
CA GLU A 255 18.44 1.46 20.60
C GLU A 255 17.68 2.69 20.07
N GLN A 256 16.88 2.53 19.02
CA GLN A 256 16.04 3.61 18.47
C GLN A 256 14.91 4.04 19.44
N GLN A 257 14.51 3.16 20.37
CA GLN A 257 13.53 3.47 21.41
C GLN A 257 14.12 4.29 22.56
N GLN A 258 15.43 4.16 22.85
CA GLN A 258 16.10 4.88 23.95
C GLN A 258 16.42 6.34 23.58
N GLU A 259 16.83 6.62 22.34
CA GLU A 259 17.07 7.99 21.86
C GLU A 259 15.76 8.81 21.78
N ALA A 260 14.63 8.16 21.44
CA ALA A 260 13.34 8.83 21.32
C ALA A 260 12.64 9.13 22.67
N HIS A 261 13.03 8.47 23.76
CA HIS A 261 12.53 8.76 25.12
C HIS A 261 13.45 9.73 25.89
N GLY A 262 14.58 10.12 25.32
CA GLY A 262 15.56 11.04 25.92
C GLY A 262 15.38 12.52 25.54
N HIS A 263 14.34 12.87 24.77
CA HIS A 263 14.05 14.23 24.29
C HIS A 263 12.72 14.76 24.83
#